data_AF-A0AAE3KDR3-F1
#
_entry.id   AF-A0AAE3KDR3-F1
#
_cell.length_a   1.000
_cell.length_b   1.000
_cell.length_c   1.000
_cell.angle_alpha   90.00
_cell.angle_beta   90.00
_cell.angle_gamma   90.00
#
_symmetry.space_group_name_H-M   'P 1'
#
loop_
_entity.id
_entity.type
_entity.pdbx_description
1 polymer ?
#
loop_
_entity_poly.entity_id
_entity_poly.type
_entity_poly.pdbx_seq_one_letter_code
_entity_poly.pdbx_strand_id
1 'polypeptide(L)'
;MPKNIHSQWRHSARTLMITALAATMLALGGCISGGGGGSSGSRSSDNNTVDFGGNESVTLSWSAPSARENGDPISLSEIEAYELYVGQQSGNYSDVIRIGDNGNNSYTLRNLAVGTYYVAMRTADINGLWSRLSTEIELNIQ
;
A
#
# COMPACT_ATOMS: atom_id res chain seq x y z
N MET A 1 11.89 -12.97 35.53
CA MET A 1 11.45 -11.56 35.46
C MET A 1 10.70 -11.37 34.14
N PRO A 2 9.40 -11.08 34.15
CA PRO A 2 8.64 -10.96 32.90
C PRO A 2 9.06 -9.67 32.20
N LYS A 3 9.61 -9.79 30.99
CA LYS A 3 10.08 -8.64 30.21
C LYS A 3 8.88 -7.94 29.61
N ASN A 4 8.66 -6.70 30.04
CA ASN A 4 7.62 -5.79 29.56
C ASN A 4 7.61 -5.71 28.02
N ILE A 5 6.47 -6.09 27.47
CA ILE A 5 6.19 -6.34 26.04
C ILE A 5 5.98 -5.01 25.27
N HIS A 6 5.88 -3.87 25.97
CA HIS A 6 5.50 -2.58 25.39
C HIS A 6 6.65 -1.73 24.81
N SER A 7 7.92 -2.10 25.01
CA SER A 7 9.07 -1.22 24.71
C SER A 7 10.05 -1.77 23.66
N GLN A 8 9.63 -2.71 22.81
CA GLN A 8 10.53 -3.45 21.91
C GLN A 8 10.65 -2.86 20.50
N TRP A 9 10.02 -1.72 20.24
CA TRP A 9 9.85 -1.14 18.90
C TRP A 9 10.76 0.06 18.58
N ARG A 10 11.61 0.52 19.51
CA ARG A 10 12.16 1.89 19.43
C ARG A 10 13.40 2.08 18.56
N HIS A 11 14.23 1.09 18.28
CA HIS A 11 15.46 1.36 17.54
C HIS A 11 15.91 0.18 16.67
N SER A 12 15.87 0.40 15.35
CA SER A 12 16.62 -0.32 14.31
C SER A 12 15.93 -1.50 13.60
N ALA A 13 14.86 -1.22 12.86
CA ALA A 13 14.52 -1.95 11.64
C ALA A 13 15.11 -1.20 10.43
N ARG A 14 15.73 -1.90 9.47
CA ARG A 14 16.11 -1.27 8.19
C ARG A 14 14.80 -0.94 7.47
N THR A 15 14.48 0.35 7.40
CA THR A 15 13.22 0.93 6.91
C THR A 15 12.64 0.15 5.74
N LEU A 16 11.41 -0.36 5.90
CA LEU A 16 10.56 -0.76 4.78
C LEU A 16 10.41 0.47 3.88
N MET A 17 11.17 0.51 2.78
CA MET A 17 11.09 1.58 1.80
C MET A 17 10.04 1.18 0.77
N ILE A 18 8.85 1.75 0.91
CA ILE A 18 7.91 1.82 -0.20
C ILE A 18 8.51 2.81 -1.20
N THR A 19 8.51 2.44 -2.47
CA THR A 19 8.83 3.31 -3.60
C THR A 19 7.61 3.38 -4.49
N ALA A 20 7.06 4.58 -4.68
CA ALA A 20 5.95 4.81 -5.57
C ALA A 20 6.48 5.23 -6.95
N LEU A 21 6.11 4.46 -7.97
CA LEU A 21 6.33 4.82 -9.37
C LEU A 21 4.99 5.33 -9.92
N ALA A 22 4.84 6.65 -9.98
CA ALA A 22 3.76 7.30 -10.70
C ALA A 22 4.10 7.25 -12.20
N ALA A 23 3.31 6.51 -12.97
CA ALA A 23 3.46 6.50 -14.41
C ALA A 23 2.82 7.79 -14.97
N THR A 24 3.61 8.86 -15.10
CA THR A 24 3.17 10.07 -15.80
C THR A 24 2.93 9.73 -17.27
N MET A 25 1.67 9.54 -17.65
CA MET A 25 1.27 9.30 -19.02
C MET A 25 1.34 10.62 -19.79
N LEU A 26 2.42 10.83 -20.54
CA LEU A 26 2.53 11.98 -21.45
C LEU A 26 1.53 11.79 -22.60
N ALA A 27 0.31 12.31 -22.45
CA ALA A 27 -0.72 12.24 -23.46
C ALA A 27 -0.39 13.18 -24.62
N LEU A 28 0.30 12.66 -25.65
CA LEU A 28 0.36 13.29 -26.96
C LEU A 28 -0.96 12.97 -27.70
N GLY A 29 -1.85 13.97 -27.75
CA GLY A 29 -2.81 14.24 -28.83
C GLY A 29 -3.68 13.08 -29.33
N GLY A 30 -4.95 13.09 -28.94
CA GLY A 30 -6.01 12.36 -29.63
C GLY A 30 -7.35 13.06 -29.41
N CYS A 31 -7.93 13.59 -30.48
CA CYS A 31 -9.17 14.34 -30.47
C CYS A 31 -10.39 13.46 -30.09
N ILE A 32 -11.38 14.18 -29.58
CA ILE A 32 -12.63 13.74 -28.94
C ILE A 32 -13.50 12.93 -29.91
N SER A 33 -14.08 11.81 -29.46
CA SER A 33 -15.39 11.31 -29.93
C SER A 33 -15.91 10.16 -29.06
N GLY A 34 -17.15 10.30 -28.57
CA GLY A 34 -18.03 9.16 -28.26
C GLY A 34 -18.56 9.09 -26.83
N GLY A 35 -19.82 9.48 -26.64
CA GLY A 35 -20.54 9.39 -25.37
C GLY A 35 -21.22 8.04 -25.11
N GLY A 36 -21.92 7.95 -23.99
CA GLY A 36 -22.86 6.88 -23.67
C GLY A 36 -22.97 6.65 -22.16
N GLY A 37 -24.12 7.00 -21.58
CA GLY A 37 -24.37 6.93 -20.14
C GLY A 37 -24.71 5.53 -19.61
N GLY A 38 -24.91 5.47 -18.30
CA GLY A 38 -25.49 4.32 -17.62
C GLY A 38 -25.00 4.16 -16.18
N SER A 39 -25.62 4.88 -15.24
CA SER A 39 -25.54 4.52 -13.83
C SER A 39 -26.27 3.20 -13.62
N SER A 40 -25.58 2.15 -13.17
CA SER A 40 -26.17 1.04 -12.40
C SER A 40 -25.03 0.18 -11.85
N GLY A 41 -25.02 0.01 -10.53
CA GLY A 41 -23.93 -0.55 -9.76
C GLY A 41 -23.47 -1.93 -10.23
N SER A 42 -22.16 -2.06 -10.42
CA SER A 42 -21.50 -3.35 -10.56
C SER A 42 -21.10 -3.83 -9.18
N ARG A 43 -21.90 -4.75 -8.65
CA ARG A 43 -21.40 -5.76 -7.71
C ARG A 43 -20.39 -6.61 -8.50
N SER A 44 -19.11 -6.25 -8.49
CA SER A 44 -18.05 -7.14 -8.94
C SER A 44 -17.39 -7.75 -7.72
N SER A 45 -17.75 -9.01 -7.50
CA SER A 45 -17.03 -9.91 -6.62
C SER A 45 -15.68 -10.22 -7.23
N ASP A 46 -14.70 -9.33 -7.09
CA ASP A 46 -13.30 -9.65 -7.36
C ASP A 46 -12.40 -8.96 -6.33
N ASN A 47 -11.53 -9.78 -5.77
CA ASN A 47 -10.77 -9.60 -4.53
C ASN A 47 -10.04 -8.24 -4.43
N ASN A 48 -10.40 -7.42 -3.42
CA ASN A 48 -9.61 -6.29 -2.90
C ASN A 48 -9.17 -5.23 -3.95
N THR A 49 -10.09 -4.69 -4.74
CA THR A 49 -9.85 -3.47 -5.54
C THR A 49 -10.52 -2.28 -4.87
N VAL A 50 -9.72 -1.32 -4.40
CA VAL A 50 -10.21 -0.06 -3.81
C VAL A 50 -10.46 0.93 -4.94
N ASP A 51 -11.67 1.47 -5.04
CA ASP A 51 -12.06 2.47 -6.03
C ASP A 51 -12.01 3.87 -5.42
N PHE A 52 -11.06 4.69 -5.86
CA PHE A 52 -10.88 6.06 -5.37
C PHE A 52 -11.56 7.11 -6.27
N GLY A 53 -12.41 6.66 -7.22
CA GLY A 53 -13.28 7.54 -8.01
C GLY A 53 -12.60 8.32 -9.13
N GLY A 54 -11.40 7.91 -9.58
CA GLY A 54 -10.70 8.52 -10.70
C GLY A 54 -10.26 7.54 -11.78
N ASN A 55 -9.34 7.98 -12.63
CA ASN A 55 -8.83 7.25 -13.79
C ASN A 55 -7.31 7.08 -13.79
N GLU A 56 -6.64 7.51 -12.71
CA GLU A 56 -5.19 7.39 -12.57
C GLU A 56 -4.81 6.07 -11.88
N SER A 57 -3.57 5.65 -12.06
CA SER A 57 -3.02 4.49 -11.36
C SER A 57 -1.59 4.73 -10.92
N VAL A 58 -1.26 4.23 -9.73
CA VAL A 58 0.09 4.31 -9.16
C VAL A 58 0.52 2.91 -8.78
N THR A 59 1.71 2.53 -9.22
CA THR A 59 2.31 1.27 -8.79
C THR A 59 3.25 1.54 -7.63
N LEU A 60 2.89 0.97 -6.50
CA LEU A 60 3.72 0.93 -5.31
C LEU A 60 4.58 -0.32 -5.40
N SER A 61 5.88 -0.17 -5.17
CA SER A 61 6.81 -1.27 -5.00
C SER A 61 7.47 -1.13 -3.63
N TRP A 62 7.88 -2.22 -3.01
CA TRP A 62 8.61 -2.18 -1.75
C TRP A 62 9.64 -3.28 -1.70
N SER A 63 10.62 -3.12 -0.81
CA SER A 63 11.54 -4.21 -0.49
C SER A 63 11.04 -4.96 0.74
N ALA A 64 10.92 -6.28 0.63
CA ALA A 64 10.57 -7.12 1.75
C ALA A 64 11.57 -6.95 2.92
N PRO A 65 11.10 -6.95 4.18
CA PRO A 65 11.98 -6.85 5.33
C PRO A 65 12.92 -8.06 5.39
N SER A 66 14.19 -7.81 5.72
CA SER A 66 15.22 -8.84 5.98
C SER A 66 15.45 -9.09 7.46
N ALA A 67 14.91 -8.21 8.30
CA ALA A 67 14.92 -8.33 9.75
C ALA A 67 13.59 -7.82 10.31
N ARG A 68 13.16 -8.44 11.39
CA ARG A 68 12.11 -7.94 12.28
C ARG A 68 12.60 -6.66 12.96
N GLU A 69 11.70 -5.93 13.61
CA GLU A 69 12.09 -4.69 14.29
C GLU A 69 12.97 -4.91 15.52
N ASN A 70 13.05 -6.14 16.03
CA ASN A 70 13.98 -6.53 17.09
C ASN A 70 15.40 -6.86 16.57
N GLY A 71 15.61 -6.78 15.25
CA GLY A 71 16.88 -7.13 14.60
C GLY A 71 17.06 -8.61 14.29
N ASP A 72 16.13 -9.48 14.72
CA ASP A 72 16.15 -10.88 14.31
C ASP A 72 15.91 -10.97 12.80
N PRO A 73 16.64 -11.84 12.09
CA PRO A 73 16.39 -12.07 10.67
C PRO A 73 14.96 -12.58 10.47
N ILE A 74 14.29 -12.08 9.43
CA ILE A 74 13.03 -12.63 8.95
C ILE A 74 13.20 -13.07 7.51
N SER A 75 12.84 -14.31 7.24
CA SER A 75 12.83 -14.85 5.88
C SER A 75 11.53 -14.50 5.18
N LEU A 76 11.54 -14.41 3.84
CA LEU A 76 10.32 -14.19 3.06
C LEU A 76 9.22 -15.22 3.38
N SER A 77 9.61 -16.48 3.61
CA SER A 77 8.68 -17.55 3.98
C SER A 77 8.03 -17.37 5.36
N GLU A 78 8.61 -16.52 6.22
CA GLU A 78 8.03 -16.17 7.53
C GLU A 78 7.13 -14.94 7.45
N ILE A 79 7.06 -14.27 6.29
CA ILE A 79 6.10 -13.20 6.04
C ILE A 79 4.77 -13.85 5.66
N GLU A 80 3.71 -13.47 6.35
CA GLU A 80 2.36 -13.93 6.07
C GLU A 80 1.64 -12.98 5.12
N ALA A 81 1.74 -11.68 5.38
CA ALA A 81 0.99 -10.68 4.63
C ALA A 81 1.62 -9.28 4.73
N TYR A 82 1.23 -8.42 3.79
CA TYR A 82 1.42 -6.97 3.87
C TYR A 82 0.04 -6.29 3.97
N GLU A 83 -0.01 -5.16 4.65
CA GLU A 83 -1.19 -4.28 4.64
C GLU A 83 -0.77 -2.89 4.23
N LEU A 84 -1.33 -2.40 3.12
CA LEU A 84 -1.19 -1.03 2.68
C LEU A 84 -2.34 -0.21 3.22
N TYR A 85 -2.00 0.94 3.76
CA TYR A 85 -2.89 1.93 4.32
C TYR A 85 -2.88 3.12 3.39
N VAL A 86 -4.05 3.48 2.86
CA VAL A 86 -4.20 4.58 1.90
C VAL A 86 -5.28 5.53 2.41
N GLY A 87 -5.02 6.83 2.32
CA GLY A 87 -6.01 7.85 2.65
C GLY A 87 -5.66 9.20 2.03
N GLN A 88 -6.59 10.15 2.09
CA GLN A 88 -6.37 11.53 1.62
C GLN A 88 -5.87 12.47 2.73
N GLN A 89 -5.67 11.94 3.95
CA GLN A 89 -5.22 12.71 5.10
C GLN A 89 -4.03 12.01 5.78
N SER A 90 -2.98 12.76 6.10
CA SER A 90 -1.81 12.22 6.78
C SER A 90 -2.20 11.59 8.13
N GLY A 91 -1.77 10.35 8.35
CA GLY A 91 -2.09 9.56 9.53
C GLY A 91 -3.55 9.12 9.67
N ASN A 92 -4.42 9.42 8.69
CA ASN A 92 -5.79 8.94 8.63
C ASN A 92 -6.06 8.26 7.29
N TYR A 93 -6.06 6.94 7.34
CA TYR A 93 -6.21 6.06 6.19
C TYR A 93 -7.65 5.55 6.12
N SER A 94 -8.35 5.90 5.03
CA SER A 94 -9.71 5.45 4.77
C SER A 94 -9.77 3.99 4.34
N ASP A 95 -8.69 3.52 3.70
CA ASP A 95 -8.66 2.24 3.01
C ASP A 95 -7.46 1.41 3.46
N VAL A 96 -7.69 0.11 3.64
CA VAL A 96 -6.67 -0.87 4.03
C VAL A 96 -6.71 -2.05 3.06
N ILE A 97 -5.60 -2.26 2.38
CA ILE A 97 -5.43 -3.29 1.35
C ILE A 97 -4.53 -4.37 1.90
N ARG A 98 -5.10 -5.55 2.17
CA ARG A 98 -4.34 -6.73 2.60
C ARG A 98 -3.81 -7.52 1.40
N ILE A 99 -2.52 -7.80 1.42
CA ILE A 99 -1.80 -8.60 0.42
C ILE A 99 -1.28 -9.85 1.14
N GLY A 100 -1.99 -10.97 0.99
CA GLY A 100 -1.64 -12.25 1.62
C GLY A 100 -0.60 -13.07 0.85
N ASP A 101 0.25 -12.41 0.06
CA ASP A 101 1.27 -13.06 -0.76
C ASP A 101 2.63 -12.47 -0.42
N ASN A 102 3.50 -13.31 0.15
CA ASN A 102 4.82 -12.94 0.60
C ASN A 102 5.83 -12.73 -0.55
N GLY A 103 5.50 -13.16 -1.77
CA GLY A 103 6.26 -12.90 -2.99
C GLY A 103 5.87 -11.60 -3.68
N ASN A 104 4.72 -11.01 -3.33
CA ASN A 104 4.29 -9.74 -3.92
C ASN A 104 4.96 -8.57 -3.21
N ASN A 105 5.90 -7.96 -3.94
CA ASN A 105 6.62 -6.75 -3.53
C ASN A 105 6.11 -5.51 -4.26
N SER A 106 4.98 -5.62 -4.95
CA SER A 106 4.35 -4.50 -5.63
C SER A 106 2.83 -4.63 -5.63
N TYR A 107 2.17 -3.47 -5.67
CA TYR A 107 0.72 -3.36 -5.78
C TYR A 107 0.37 -2.11 -6.56
N THR A 108 -0.54 -2.25 -7.52
CA THR A 108 -1.03 -1.13 -8.32
C THR A 108 -2.35 -0.64 -7.75
N LEU A 109 -2.32 0.57 -7.17
CA LEU A 109 -3.51 1.35 -6.88
C LEU A 109 -4.09 1.83 -8.21
N ARG A 110 -5.37 1.57 -8.44
CA ARG A 110 -6.10 1.97 -9.65
C ARG A 110 -7.24 2.90 -9.28
N ASN A 111 -7.78 3.57 -10.30
CA ASN A 111 -8.89 4.50 -10.18
C ASN A 111 -8.66 5.62 -9.17
N LEU A 112 -7.43 6.14 -9.10
CA LEU A 112 -7.07 7.28 -8.27
C LEU A 112 -7.62 8.57 -8.88
N ALA A 113 -8.38 9.35 -8.10
CA ALA A 113 -8.75 10.70 -8.48
C ALA A 113 -7.57 11.65 -8.27
N VAL A 114 -7.51 12.74 -9.05
CA VAL A 114 -6.53 13.81 -8.88
C VAL A 114 -6.60 14.35 -7.44
N GLY A 115 -5.44 14.48 -6.80
CA GLY A 115 -5.33 14.87 -5.40
C GLY A 115 -4.13 14.26 -4.70
N THR A 116 -4.02 14.56 -3.40
CA THR A 116 -2.93 14.09 -2.56
C THR A 116 -3.37 12.86 -1.77
N TYR A 117 -2.59 11.79 -1.82
CA TYR A 117 -2.80 10.56 -1.07
C TYR A 117 -1.60 10.29 -0.17
N TYR A 118 -1.89 9.75 1.00
CA TYR A 118 -0.93 9.33 1.99
C TYR A 118 -0.98 7.82 2.08
N VAL A 119 0.18 7.19 1.87
CA VAL A 119 0.31 5.74 1.87
C VAL A 119 1.34 5.29 2.89
N ALA A 120 0.93 4.34 3.74
CA ALA A 120 1.82 3.64 4.65
C ALA A 120 1.64 2.13 4.51
N MET A 121 2.58 1.32 5.01
CA MET A 121 2.46 -0.13 4.96
C MET A 121 2.99 -0.76 6.23
N ARG A 122 2.46 -1.94 6.58
CA ARG A 122 3.01 -2.80 7.63
C ARG A 122 3.08 -4.25 7.15
N THR A 123 3.95 -5.02 7.77
CA THR A 123 4.12 -6.45 7.47
C THR A 123 3.66 -7.30 8.65
N ALA A 124 2.97 -8.40 8.35
CA ALA A 124 2.66 -9.47 9.28
C ALA A 124 3.58 -10.67 9.08
N ASP A 125 4.02 -11.27 10.18
CA ASP A 125 4.68 -12.56 10.15
C ASP A 125 3.68 -13.72 10.25
N ILE A 126 4.13 -14.95 10.00
CA ILE A 126 3.34 -16.19 10.15
C ILE A 126 2.84 -16.46 11.58
N ASN A 127 3.34 -15.71 12.58
CA ASN A 127 2.88 -15.79 13.97
C ASN A 127 1.76 -14.77 14.25
N GLY A 128 1.31 -14.01 13.24
CA GLY A 128 0.30 -12.96 13.36
C GLY A 128 0.79 -11.67 14.04
N LEU A 129 2.09 -11.47 14.13
CA LEU A 129 2.71 -10.27 14.69
C LEU A 129 2.86 -9.19 13.62
N TRP A 130 2.38 -7.99 13.95
CA TRP A 130 2.42 -6.84 13.07
C TRP A 130 3.58 -5.91 13.38
N SER A 131 4.43 -5.72 12.38
CA SER A 131 4.72 -4.42 11.79
C SER A 131 4.25 -3.14 12.49
N ARG A 132 5.14 -2.24 12.95
CA ARG A 132 4.84 -0.81 12.89
C ARG A 132 4.61 -0.38 11.45
N LEU A 133 3.82 0.68 11.28
CA LEU A 133 3.67 1.33 9.98
C LEU A 133 5.02 1.87 9.52
N SER A 134 5.28 1.72 8.22
CA SER A 134 6.38 2.36 7.52
C SER A 134 6.26 3.87 7.60
N THR A 135 7.31 4.57 7.16
CA THR A 135 7.18 5.99 6.82
C THR A 135 6.07 6.16 5.80
N GLU A 136 5.22 7.15 6.05
CA GLU A 136 4.17 7.56 5.13
C GLU A 136 4.79 8.21 3.89
N ILE A 137 4.20 7.93 2.74
CA ILE A 137 4.56 8.52 1.46
C ILE A 137 3.41 9.38 0.99
N GLU A 138 3.73 10.59 0.59
CA GLU A 138 2.80 11.49 -0.09
C GLU A 138 2.85 11.21 -1.60
N LEU A 139 1.69 10.93 -2.19
CA LEU A 139 1.49 10.74 -3.61
C LEU A 139 0.63 11.89 -4.12
N ASN A 140 1.18 12.67 -5.03
CA ASN A 140 0.44 13.73 -5.69
C ASN A 140 -0.02 13.26 -7.07
N ILE A 141 -1.31 13.00 -7.20
CA ILE A 141 -1.96 12.58 -8.45
C ILE A 141 -2.43 13.85 -9.17
N GLN A 142 -2.03 14.02 -10.44
CA GLN A 142 -2.29 15.23 -11.23
C GLN A 142 -2.79 14.89 -12.62
#